data_AF-A0A5J5J1V2-F1
#
_entry.id   AF-A0A5J5J1V2-F1
#
_cell.length_a   1.000
_cell.length_b   1.000
_cell.length_c   1.000
_cell.angle_alpha   90.00
_cell.angle_beta   90.00
_cell.angle_gamma   90.00
#
_symmetry.space_group_name_H-M   'P 1'
#
loop_
_entity.id
_entity.type
_entity.pdbx_description
1 polymer ?
#
loop_
_entity_poly.entity_id
_entity_poly.type
_entity_poly.pdbx_seq_one_letter_code
_entity_poly.pdbx_strand_id
1 'polypeptide(L)' 'MATQLHYYGSVFDLTEDTDDDLWSRLIDGYLEQSRRVHGMLTIRFELNGGGYVSLRLGPDTPLGVVQN' A
#
# COMPACT_ATOMS: atom_id res chain seq x y z
N MET A 1 13.22 -10.55 0.69
CA MET A 1 11.95 -11.11 0.19
C MET A 1 11.18 -9.91 -0.31
N ALA A 2 10.65 -9.99 -1.52
CA ALA A 2 10.09 -8.81 -2.17
C ALA A 2 8.62 -8.68 -1.77
N THR A 3 8.28 -7.60 -1.05
CA THR A 3 6.90 -7.32 -0.65
C THR A 3 6.14 -6.70 -1.82
N GLN A 4 5.01 -7.30 -2.18
CA GLN A 4 4.19 -6.88 -3.32
C GLN A 4 2.89 -6.21 -2.87
N LEU A 5 2.57 -5.07 -3.47
CA LEU A 5 1.32 -4.34 -3.27
C LEU A 5 0.36 -4.60 -4.42
N HIS A 6 -0.82 -5.14 -4.11
CA HIS A 6 -1.88 -5.40 -5.07
C HIS A 6 -2.95 -4.31 -4.96
N TYR A 7 -3.20 -3.57 -6.05
CA TYR A 7 -4.16 -2.46 -6.09
C TYR A 7 -4.95 -2.49 -7.40
N TYR A 8 -6.27 -2.71 -7.32
CA TYR A 8 -7.18 -2.84 -8.49
C TYR A 8 -6.64 -3.77 -9.62
N GLY A 9 -5.99 -4.87 -9.24
CA GLY A 9 -5.41 -5.83 -10.19
C GLY A 9 -4.03 -5.46 -10.73
N SER A 10 -3.51 -4.28 -10.41
CA SER A 10 -2.09 -3.94 -10.61
C SER A 10 -1.26 -4.47 -9.46
N VAL A 11 -0.02 -4.90 -9.76
CA VAL A 11 0.97 -5.35 -8.77
C VAL A 11 2.16 -4.41 -8.81
N PHE A 12 2.62 -3.98 -7.64
CA PHE A 12 3.78 -3.11 -7.46
C PHE A 12 4.78 -3.75 -6.50
N ASP A 13 6.05 -3.81 -6.89
CA ASP A 13 7.11 -4.28 -6.00
C ASP A 13 7.56 -3.13 -5.10
N LEU A 14 7.31 -3.25 -3.80
CA LEU A 14 7.67 -2.24 -2.80
C LEU A 14 9.15 -2.32 -2.46
N THR A 15 9.72 -1.21 -1.98
CA THR A 15 11.12 -1.20 -1.52
C THR A 15 11.36 -2.23 -0.40
N GLU A 16 12.53 -2.87 -0.47
CA GLU A 16 13.02 -3.82 0.54
C GLU A 16 13.61 -3.12 1.78
N ASP A 17 13.74 -1.79 1.74
CA ASP A 17 14.26 -0.99 2.88
C ASP A 17 13.28 -0.94 4.05
N THR A 18 12.04 -1.40 3.84
CA THR A 18 10.97 -1.41 4.84
C THR A 18 10.56 -2.86 5.14
N ASP A 19 10.48 -3.17 6.43
CA ASP A 19 10.08 -4.48 6.93
C ASP A 19 8.64 -4.85 6.51
N ASP A 20 8.43 -6.13 6.18
CA ASP A 20 7.17 -6.65 5.64
C ASP A 20 5.98 -6.48 6.62
N ASP A 21 6.23 -6.60 7.92
CA ASP A 21 5.20 -6.35 8.95
C ASP A 21 4.86 -4.86 9.05
N LEU A 22 5.86 -4.00 8.81
CA LEU A 22 5.65 -2.55 8.79
C LEU A 22 4.75 -2.16 7.61
N TRP A 23 4.96 -2.77 6.43
CA TRP A 23 4.12 -2.52 5.26
C TRP A 23 2.65 -2.87 5.51
N SER A 24 2.42 -4.06 6.07
CA SER A 24 1.07 -4.53 6.40
C SER A 24 0.38 -3.56 7.39
N ARG A 25 1.07 -3.17 8.46
CA ARG A 25 0.53 -2.20 9.45
C ARG A 25 0.28 -0.82 8.87
N LEU A 26 1.16 -0.32 8.00
CA LEU A 26 0.99 0.97 7.33
C LEU A 26 -0.28 0.98 6.47
N ILE A 27 -0.46 -0.06 5.66
CA ILE A 27 -1.60 -0.19 4.76
C ILE A 27 -2.91 -0.32 5.53
N ASP A 28 -2.94 -1.17 6.56
CA ASP A 28 -4.11 -1.31 7.44
C ASP A 28 -4.48 0.02 8.10
N GLY A 29 -3.47 0.75 8.60
CA GLY A 29 -3.67 2.07 9.21
C GLY A 29 -4.27 3.08 8.24
N TYR A 30 -3.86 3.06 6.97
CA TYR A 30 -4.43 3.94 5.95
C TYR A 30 -5.86 3.57 5.56
N LEU A 31 -6.18 2.28 5.43
CA LEU A 31 -7.55 1.84 5.15
C LEU A 31 -8.48 2.19 6.32
N GLU A 32 -8.01 2.01 7.56
CA GLU A 32 -8.75 2.41 8.75
C GLU A 32 -8.96 3.94 8.78
N GLN A 33 -7.92 4.73 8.50
CA GLN A 33 -8.03 6.18 8.43
C GLN A 33 -9.05 6.61 7.36
N SER A 34 -9.02 6.00 6.16
CA SER A 34 -9.97 6.30 5.08
C SER A 34 -11.42 6.00 5.50
N ARG A 35 -11.64 4.89 6.23
CA ARG A 35 -12.94 4.56 6.82
C ARG A 35 -13.40 5.61 7.84
N ARG A 36 -12.51 6.06 8.72
CA ARG A 36 -12.84 7.06 9.75
C ARG A 36 -13.21 8.42 9.17
N VAL A 37 -12.52 8.87 8.12
CA VAL A 37 -12.80 10.17 7.48
C VAL A 37 -13.87 10.10 6.38
N HIS A 38 -14.41 8.90 6.11
CA HIS A 38 -15.34 8.64 5.01
C HIS A 38 -14.90 9.27 3.68
N GLY A 39 -13.61 9.17 3.36
CA GLY A 39 -12.99 9.93 2.30
C GLY A 39 -11.81 9.24 1.65
N MET A 40 -11.37 9.80 0.52
CA MET A 40 -10.23 9.29 -0.24
C MET A 40 -8.93 9.86 0.33
N LEU A 41 -7.96 8.98 0.61
CA LEU A 41 -6.58 9.33 0.93
C LEU A 41 -5.71 9.17 -0.31
N THR A 42 -4.73 10.05 -0.49
CA THR A 42 -3.69 9.87 -1.52
C THR A 42 -2.40 9.52 -0.83
N ILE A 43 -1.83 8.37 -1.19
CA ILE A 43 -0.69 7.79 -0.49
C ILE A 43 0.41 7.48 -1.49
N ARG A 44 1.64 7.78 -1.12
CA ARG A 44 2.80 7.52 -1.95
C ARG A 44 3.59 6.37 -1.36
N PHE A 45 3.90 5.39 -2.20
CA PHE A 45 4.74 4.25 -1.88
C PHE A 45 6.00 4.28 -2.73
N GLU A 46 7.13 3.93 -2.13
CA GLU A 46 8.41 3.78 -2.83
C GLU A 46 8.52 2.38 -3.43
N LEU A 47 8.99 2.32 -4.68
CA LEU A 47 9.10 1.08 -5.43
C LEU A 47 10.53 0.55 -5.43
N ASN A 48 10.66 -0.77 -5.53
CA ASN A 48 11.95 -1.40 -5.73
C ASN A 48 12.55 -0.98 -7.09
N GLY A 49 13.84 -0.68 -7.14
CA GLY A 49 14.50 -0.10 -8.32
C GLY A 49 14.43 1.43 -8.44
N GLY A 50 13.82 2.09 -7.47
CA GLY A 50 13.73 3.55 -7.38
C GLY A 50 12.49 4.14 -8.06
N GLY A 51 11.93 5.18 -7.45
CA GLY A 51 10.70 5.83 -7.90
C GLY A 51 9.54 5.59 -6.94
N TYR A 52 8.37 6.13 -7.31
CA TYR A 52 7.20 6.13 -6.42
C TYR A 52 5.91 5.90 -7.19
N VAL A 53 4.97 5.19 -6.57
CA VAL A 53 3.58 5.13 -7.00
C VAL A 53 2.71 5.97 -6.07
N SER A 54 1.76 6.73 -6.61
CA SER A 54 0.76 7.45 -5.82
C SER A 54 -0.60 6.80 -6.02
N LEU A 55 -1.17 6.26 -4.96
CA LEU A 55 -2.43 5.51 -4.95
C LEU A 55 -3.52 6.31 -4.24
N ARG A 56 -4.76 6.13 -4.67
CA ARG A 56 -5.94 6.68 -4.01
C ARG A 56 -6.66 5.59 -3.24
N LEU A 57 -6.73 5.72 -1.93
CA LEU A 57 -7.37 4.74 -1.04
C LEU A 57 -8.67 5.31 -0.49
N GLY A 58 -9.75 4.60 -0.77
CA GLY A 58 -11.06 4.74 -0.14
C GLY A 58 -11.35 3.58 0.82
N PRO A 59 -12.47 3.65 1.57
CA PRO A 59 -12.84 2.64 2.56
C PRO A 59 -12.96 1.22 2.00
N ASP A 60 -13.37 1.12 0.73
CA ASP A 60 -13.64 -0.11 -0.02
C ASP A 60 -12.57 -0.39 -1.09
N THR A 61 -11.42 0.30 -1.04
CA THR A 61 -10.38 0.07 -2.04
C THR A 61 -9.80 -1.34 -1.90
N PRO A 62 -9.83 -2.16 -2.97
CA PRO A 62 -9.23 -3.48 -2.96
C PRO A 62 -7.71 -3.31 -2.96
N LEU A 63 -7.12 -3.46 -1.78
CA LEU A 63 -5.70 -3.34 -1.50
C LEU A 63 -5.25 -4.54 -0.67
N GLY A 64 -4.11 -5.14 -1.03
CA GLY A 64 -3.52 -6.23 -0.27
C GLY A 64 -2.01 -6.27 -0.41
N VAL A 65 -1.32 -6.72 0.63
CA VAL A 65 0.12 -7.01 0.62
C VAL A 65 0.30 -8.51 0.49
N VAL A 66 1.16 -8.92 -0.44
CA VAL A 66 1.56 -10.33 -0.59
C VAL A 66 3.06 -10.41 -0.34
N GLN A 67 3.42 -11.29 0.61
CA GLN A 67 4.80 -11.62 0.94
C GLN A 67 5.22 -12.83 0.08
N ASN A 68 6.30 -12.66 -0.71
CA ASN A 68 6.91 -13.72 -1.52
C ASN A 68 8.31 -14.07 -1.02
#